data_AF-A0A928XML3-F1
#
_entry.id   AF-A0A928XML3-F1
#
_cell.length_a   1.000
_cell.length_b   1.000
_cell.length_c   1.000
_cell.angle_alpha   90.00
_cell.angle_beta   90.00
_cell.angle_gamma   90.00
#
_symmetry.space_group_name_H-M   'P 1'
#
loop_
_entity.id
_entity.type
_entity.pdbx_description
1 polymer ?
#
loop_
_entity_poly.entity_id
_entity_poly.type
_entity_poly.pdbx_seq_one_letter_code
_entity_poly.pdbx_strand_id
1 'polypeptide(L)' 'MDAWLERMKTDEGKRAYRARAALCELSNAHLECHHGTAAVLVRGLTKVTCVALLGAIAANVLAHAATWLA' A
#
# COMPACT_ATOMS: atom_id res chain seq x y z
N MET A 1 -18.66 12.11 -11.64
CA MET A 1 -17.48 12.54 -12.42
C MET A 1 -16.34 12.64 -11.43
N ASP A 2 -15.39 11.73 -11.54
CA ASP A 2 -14.66 11.23 -10.38
C ASP A 2 -13.61 12.23 -9.90
N ALA A 3 -13.67 12.62 -8.62
CA ALA A 3 -12.69 13.51 -7.99
C ALA A 3 -11.23 13.05 -8.20
N TRP A 4 -11.04 11.74 -8.44
CA TRP A 4 -9.76 11.17 -8.87
C TRP A 4 -9.33 11.66 -10.27
N LEU A 5 -10.23 11.66 -11.26
CA LEU A 5 -9.93 12.12 -12.62
C LEU A 5 -9.53 13.59 -12.62
N GLU A 6 -10.26 14.45 -11.90
CA GLU A 6 -9.92 15.87 -11.79
C GLU A 6 -8.55 16.07 -11.11
N ARG A 7 -8.25 15.29 -10.06
CA ARG A 7 -6.93 15.31 -9.42
C ARG A 7 -5.81 14.86 -10.34
N MET A 8 -6.03 13.87 -11.20
CA MET A 8 -5.01 13.37 -12.12
C MET A 8 -4.69 14.34 -13.27
N LYS A 9 -5.55 15.33 -13.54
CA LYS A 9 -5.24 16.40 -14.49
C LYS A 9 -4.15 17.35 -13.99
N THR A 10 -4.02 17.51 -12.67
CA THR A 10 -3.02 18.41 -12.07
C THR A 10 -1.62 17.80 -12.09
N ASP A 11 -0.59 18.66 -12.17
CA ASP A 11 0.80 18.19 -12.15
C ASP A 11 1.19 17.58 -10.80
N GLU A 12 0.59 18.07 -9.72
CA GLU A 12 0.73 17.49 -8.39
C GLU A 12 0.21 16.05 -8.34
N GLY A 13 -1.00 15.81 -8.87
CA GLY A 13 -1.58 14.48 -8.93
C GLY A 13 -0.70 13.51 -9.72
N LYS A 14 -0.16 13.94 -10.87
CA LYS A 14 0.75 13.15 -11.69
C LYS A 14 2.08 12.86 -10.98
N ARG A 15 2.67 13.84 -10.27
CA ARG A 15 3.90 13.65 -9.50
C ARG A 15 3.69 12.64 -8.37
N ALA A 16 2.62 12.80 -7.59
CA ALA A 16 2.28 11.89 -6.50
C ALA A 16 2.01 10.47 -7.02
N TYR A 17 1.30 10.35 -8.15
CA TYR A 17 1.04 9.05 -8.77
C TYR A 17 2.33 8.34 -9.21
N ARG A 18 3.27 9.06 -9.85
CA ARG A 18 4.57 8.49 -10.22
C ARG A 18 5.39 8.03 -9.01
N ALA A 19 5.33 8.76 -7.90
CA ALA A 19 6.06 8.39 -6.68
C ALA A 19 5.58 7.07 -6.06
N ARG A 20 4.32 6.67 -6.30
CA ARG A 20 3.76 5.41 -5.73
C ARG A 20 4.55 4.17 -6.09
N ALA A 21 5.04 4.10 -7.33
CA ALA A 21 5.78 2.93 -7.83
C ALA A 21 6.96 2.59 -6.91
N ALA A 22 7.72 3.60 -6.49
CA ALA A 22 8.86 3.44 -5.59
C ALA A 22 8.46 3.32 -4.11
N LEU A 23 7.25 3.75 -3.74
CA LEU A 23 6.82 3.83 -2.34
C LEU A 23 6.04 2.60 -1.87
N CYS A 24 5.12 2.07 -2.67
CA CYS A 24 4.19 1.05 -2.18
C CYS A 24 3.75 -0.01 -3.19
N GLU A 25 3.94 0.16 -4.50
CA GLU A 25 3.42 -0.81 -5.48
C GLU A 25 4.07 -2.20 -5.30
N LEU A 26 5.40 -2.26 -5.12
CA LEU A 26 6.09 -3.54 -4.91
C LEU A 26 5.65 -4.22 -3.60
N SER A 27 5.58 -3.46 -2.50
CA SER A 27 5.15 -3.98 -1.20
C SER A 27 3.70 -4.48 -1.26
N ASN A 28 2.81 -3.75 -1.92
CA ASN A 28 1.41 -4.17 -2.10
C ASN A 28 1.31 -5.44 -2.94
N ALA A 29 2.08 -5.54 -4.02
CA ALA A 29 2.14 -6.74 -4.85
C ALA A 29 2.64 -7.95 -4.06
N HIS A 30 3.65 -7.79 -3.20
CA HIS A 30 4.08 -8.87 -2.31
C HIS A 30 3.01 -9.26 -1.29
N LEU A 31 2.31 -8.28 -0.70
CA LEU A 31 1.21 -8.55 0.21
C LEU A 31 0.10 -9.38 -0.46
N GLU A 32 -0.25 -9.01 -1.70
CA GLU A 32 -1.27 -9.69 -2.50
C GLU A 32 -0.84 -11.09 -2.91
N CYS A 33 0.33 -11.23 -3.54
CA CYS A 33 0.81 -12.47 -4.15
C CYS A 33 1.38 -13.47 -3.14
N HIS A 34 1.96 -13.01 -2.04
CA HIS A 34 2.74 -13.85 -1.11
C HIS A 34 2.21 -13.87 0.32
N HIS A 35 1.44 -12.86 0.74
CA HIS A 35 0.99 -12.74 2.14
C HIS A 35 -0.53 -12.76 2.31
N GLY A 36 -1.24 -13.26 1.30
CA GLY A 36 -2.65 -13.67 1.43
C GLY A 36 -3.65 -12.52 1.52
N THR A 37 -3.29 -11.29 1.15
CA THR A 37 -4.27 -10.18 1.12
C THR A 37 -5.24 -10.27 -0.06
N ALA A 38 -4.95 -11.10 -1.07
CA ALA A 38 -5.89 -11.43 -2.16
C ALA A 38 -7.13 -12.20 -1.68
N ALA A 39 -6.99 -13.02 -0.63
CA ALA A 39 -8.07 -13.86 -0.09
C ALA A 39 -8.03 -13.87 1.44
N VAL A 40 -8.52 -12.80 2.05
CA VAL A 40 -8.58 -12.67 3.52
C VAL A 40 -9.71 -13.53 4.11
N LEU A 41 -9.41 -14.24 5.20
CA LEU A 41 -10.35 -15.15 5.88
C LEU A 41 -11.34 -14.44 6.82
N VAL A 42 -11.33 -13.11 6.84
CA VAL A 42 -12.19 -12.28 7.69
C VAL A 42 -13.25 -11.56 6.87
N ARG A 43 -14.42 -11.32 7.48
CA ARG A 43 -15.52 -10.56 6.86
C ARG A 43 -15.72 -9.22 7.57
N GLY A 44 -16.19 -8.23 6.81
CA GLY A 44 -16.47 -6.87 7.28
C GLY A 44 -15.26 -5.95 7.14
N LEU A 45 -15.53 -4.70 6.71
CA LEU A 45 -14.50 -3.73 6.33
C LEU A 45 -13.50 -3.49 7.46
N THR A 46 -13.96 -3.34 8.69
CA THR A 46 -13.08 -3.12 9.86
C THR A 46 -12.00 -4.19 9.98
N LYS A 47 -12.38 -5.47 9.88
CA LYS A 47 -11.42 -6.58 10.04
C LYS A 47 -10.48 -6.69 8.86
N VAL A 48 -10.99 -6.50 7.64
CA VAL A 48 -10.17 -6.47 6.42
C VAL A 48 -9.14 -5.34 6.49
N THR A 49 -9.55 -4.15 6.93
CA THR A 49 -8.66 -3.01 7.14
C THR A 49 -7.58 -3.32 8.17
N CYS A 50 -7.92 -3.99 9.28
CA CYS A 50 -6.90 -4.42 10.25
C CYS A 50 -5.84 -5.33 9.60
N VAL A 51 -6.24 -6.32 8.80
CA VAL A 51 -5.29 -7.21 8.10
C VAL A 51 -4.40 -6.42 7.14
N ALA A 52 -4.99 -5.53 6.34
CA ALA A 52 -4.24 -4.70 5.41
C ALA A 52 -3.23 -3.77 6.13
N LEU A 53 -3.63 -3.16 7.24
CA LEU A 53 -2.77 -2.29 8.05
C LEU A 53 -1.61 -3.07 8.69
N LEU A 54 -1.85 -4.29 9.19
CA LEU A 54 -0.79 -5.15 9.72
C LEU A 54 0.23 -5.49 8.63
N GLY A 55 -0.24 -5.83 7.42
CA GLY A 55 0.63 -6.05 6.26
C GLY A 55 1.47 -4.81 5.90
N ALA A 56 0.84 -3.63 5.85
CA ALA A 56 1.54 -2.38 5.57
C ALA A 56 2.59 -2.02 6.62
N ILE A 57 2.28 -2.19 7.91
CA ILE A 57 3.24 -1.97 9.00
C ILE A 57 4.42 -2.94 8.86
N ALA A 58 4.16 -4.23 8.64
CA ALA A 58 5.21 -5.23 8.48
C ALA A 58 6.13 -4.91 7.28
N ALA A 59 5.55 -4.53 6.14
CA ALA A 59 6.32 -4.14 4.95
C ALA A 59 7.22 -2.92 5.22
N ASN A 60 6.69 -1.89 5.90
CA ASN A 60 7.45 -0.68 6.24
C ASN A 60 8.58 -0.98 7.23
N VAL A 61 8.31 -1.77 8.27
CA VAL A 61 9.33 -2.20 9.24
C VAL A 61 10.44 -2.94 8.50
N LEU A 62 10.11 -3.88 7.63
CA LEU A 62 11.11 -4.67 6.91
C LEU A 62 11.94 -3.81 5.94
N ALA A 63 11.31 -2.86 5.25
CA ALA A 63 11.98 -1.95 4.33
C ALA A 63 12.98 -1.00 5.02
N HIS A 64 12.73 -0.64 6.29
CA HIS A 64 13.56 0.30 7.06
C HIS A 64 14.38 -0.35 8.17
N ALA A 65 14.22 -1.65 8.43
CA ALA A 65 14.89 -2.37 9.51
C ALA A 65 16.41 -2.23 9.45
N ALA A 66 17.00 -2.31 8.26
CA ALA A 66 18.43 -2.16 8.07
C ALA A 66 18.96 -0.77 8.50
N THR A 67 18.15 0.28 8.36
CA THR A 67 18.51 1.64 8.81
C THR A 67 18.37 1.80 10.32
N TRP A 68 17.44 1.09 10.95
CA TRP A 68 17.20 1.18 12.39
C TRP A 68 18.12 0.29 13.23
N LEU A 69 18.66 -0.77 12.64
CA LEU A 69 19.51 -1.77 13.31
C LEU A 69 21.01 -1.60 13.00
N ALA A 70 21.39 -0.57 12.24
CA ALA A 70 22.77 -0.18 11.95
C ALA A 70 23.27 0.84 12.98
#